data_AF-A0AAW9TJ40-F1
#
_entry.id   AF-A0AAW9TJ40-F1
#
_cell.length_a   1.000
_cell.length_b   1.000
_cell.length_c   1.000
_cell.angle_alpha   90.00
_cell.angle_beta   90.00
_cell.angle_gamma   90.00
#
_symmetry.space_group_name_H-M   'P 1'
#
loop_
_entity.id
_entity.type
_entity.pdbx_description
1 polymer ?
#
loop_
_entity_poly.entity_id
_entity_poly.type
_entity_poly.pdbx_seq_one_letter_code
_entity_poly.pdbx_strand_id
1 'polypeptide(L)'
;PPGAGWDGIMRYPRTDVTIAGVHIPAESKVLVGLPATSFDPRHFDDPEIFDVGREEKPHLAFSYGPHYCIGVELARLELRVVFGSIFQRFPALRLAVAPEELKLRKEIITGGFEAFPVLW
;
A
#
# COMPACT_ATOMS: atom_id res chain seq x y z
N PRO A 1 -5.84 -10.23 3.62
CA PRO A 1 -6.68 -10.14 4.84
C PRO A 1 -6.24 -8.97 5.73
N PRO A 2 -7.17 -8.34 6.46
CA PRO A 2 -6.82 -7.44 7.57
C PRO A 2 -5.90 -8.20 8.54
N GLY A 3 -4.81 -7.58 9.02
CA GLY A 3 -3.85 -8.19 9.94
C GLY A 3 -2.54 -8.70 9.32
N ALA A 4 -2.19 -8.29 8.10
CA ALA A 4 -0.84 -8.45 7.56
C ALA A 4 -0.13 -7.08 7.52
N GLY A 5 0.50 -6.70 8.63
CA GLY A 5 1.54 -5.65 8.71
C GLY A 5 1.10 -4.19 8.60
N TRP A 6 0.03 -3.83 7.91
CA TRP A 6 -0.28 -2.43 7.59
C TRP A 6 -1.50 -1.92 8.37
N ASP A 7 -1.44 -1.88 9.70
CA ASP A 7 -2.62 -1.56 10.53
C ASP A 7 -3.01 -0.07 10.49
N GLY A 8 -2.21 0.77 9.83
CA GLY A 8 -2.47 2.18 9.65
C GLY A 8 -1.51 3.07 10.42
N ILE A 9 -1.74 4.38 10.35
CA ILE A 9 -0.87 5.36 11.00
C ILE A 9 -1.60 5.98 12.19
N MET A 10 -0.97 5.92 13.36
CA MET A 10 -1.52 6.48 14.59
C MET A 10 -1.38 8.00 14.65
N ARG A 11 -2.43 8.66 15.13
CA ARG A 11 -2.51 10.11 15.38
C ARG A 11 -3.26 10.39 16.68
N TYR A 12 -2.99 11.56 17.24
CA TYR A 12 -3.60 12.10 18.46
C TYR A 12 -4.07 13.53 18.17
N PRO A 13 -5.37 13.83 18.23
CA PRO A 13 -5.86 15.17 18.01
C PRO A 13 -5.52 16.05 19.21
N ARG A 14 -4.96 17.24 18.99
CA ARG A 14 -4.58 18.16 20.09
C ARG A 14 -5.76 18.92 20.70
N THR A 15 -6.90 18.88 20.03
CA THR A 15 -8.17 19.48 20.44
C THR A 15 -9.28 18.53 20.03
N ASP A 16 -10.44 18.70 20.62
CA ASP A 16 -11.65 18.02 20.16
C ASP A 16 -11.88 18.28 18.67
N VAL A 17 -12.25 17.22 17.95
CA VAL A 17 -12.50 17.28 16.50
C VAL A 17 -13.72 16.43 16.14
N THR A 18 -14.49 16.85 15.14
CA THR A 18 -15.56 16.03 14.57
C THR A 18 -15.17 15.60 13.16
N ILE A 19 -15.10 14.29 12.91
CA ILE A 19 -14.74 13.72 11.61
C ILE A 19 -15.88 12.81 11.16
N ALA A 20 -16.43 13.05 9.96
CA ALA A 20 -17.54 12.28 9.41
C ALA A 20 -18.74 12.14 10.37
N GLY A 21 -19.03 13.20 11.14
CA GLY A 21 -20.10 13.22 12.15
C GLY A 21 -19.76 12.56 13.48
N VAL A 22 -18.55 12.01 13.64
CA VAL A 22 -18.08 11.39 14.89
C VAL A 22 -17.26 12.41 15.68
N HIS A 23 -17.69 12.70 16.90
CA HIS A 23 -16.92 13.50 17.85
C HIS A 23 -15.76 12.68 18.44
N ILE A 24 -14.56 13.23 18.38
CA ILE A 24 -13.32 12.64 18.86
C ILE A 24 -12.69 13.62 19.85
N PRO A 25 -12.63 13.28 21.15
CA PRO A 25 -12.01 14.12 22.15
C PRO A 25 -10.51 14.32 21.90
N ALA A 26 -9.96 15.43 22.38
CA ALA A 26 -8.51 15.65 22.43
C ALA A 26 -7.76 14.46 23.06
N GLU A 27 -6.54 14.21 22.61
CA GLU A 27 -5.64 13.14 23.06
C GLU A 27 -6.14 11.71 22.84
N SER A 28 -7.29 11.52 22.17
CA SER A 28 -7.78 10.21 21.78
C SER A 28 -6.86 9.53 20.77
N LYS A 29 -6.74 8.20 20.85
CA LYS A 29 -6.02 7.40 19.85
C LYS A 29 -6.86 7.29 18.59
N VAL A 30 -6.33 7.79 17.47
CA VAL A 30 -6.94 7.63 16.14
C VAL A 30 -6.01 6.83 15.25
N LEU A 31 -6.49 5.72 14.71
CA LEU A 31 -5.76 4.88 13.77
C LEU A 31 -6.27 5.16 12.35
N VAL A 32 -5.41 5.68 11.48
CA VAL A 32 -5.74 5.95 10.08
C VAL A 32 -5.49 4.70 9.25
N GLY A 33 -6.54 3.97 8.89
CA GLY A 33 -6.49 2.77 8.08
C GLY A 33 -6.17 3.05 6.60
N LEU A 34 -4.95 3.48 6.29
CA LEU A 34 -4.49 3.76 4.93
C LEU A 34 -4.78 2.63 3.91
N PRO A 35 -4.58 1.33 4.19
CA PRO A 35 -4.88 0.31 3.18
C PRO A 35 -6.34 0.29 2.76
N ALA A 36 -7.26 0.53 3.70
CA ALA A 36 -8.69 0.55 3.38
C ALA A 36 -9.04 1.65 2.36
N THR A 37 -8.26 2.72 2.29
CA THR A 37 -8.49 3.82 1.33
C THR A 37 -8.24 3.38 -0.12
N SER A 38 -7.33 2.44 -0.35
CA SER A 38 -7.09 1.87 -1.69
C SER A 38 -8.24 0.97 -2.16
N PHE A 39 -9.14 0.58 -1.25
CA PHE A 39 -10.28 -0.29 -1.54
C PHE A 39 -11.63 0.43 -1.38
N ASP A 40 -11.65 1.76 -1.34
CA ASP A 40 -12.89 2.53 -1.17
C ASP A 40 -13.68 2.61 -2.49
N PRO A 41 -14.87 1.97 -2.59
CA PRO A 41 -15.68 1.96 -3.81
C PRO A 41 -16.27 3.34 -4.15
N ARG A 42 -16.20 4.31 -3.23
CA ARG A 42 -16.62 5.69 -3.50
C ARG A 42 -15.58 6.44 -4.35
N HIS A 43 -14.37 5.91 -4.47
CA HIS A 43 -13.24 6.55 -5.15
C HIS A 43 -12.67 5.69 -6.29
N PHE A 44 -12.52 4.38 -6.06
CA PHE A 44 -12.06 3.44 -7.06
C PHE A 44 -13.22 2.52 -7.49
N ASP A 45 -13.49 2.47 -8.78
CA ASP A 45 -14.42 1.50 -9.36
C ASP A 45 -13.74 0.11 -9.36
N ASP A 46 -14.50 -0.93 -9.02
CA ASP A 46 -14.02 -2.33 -8.86
C ASP A 46 -12.66 -2.44 -8.11
N PRO A 47 -12.57 -1.92 -6.86
CA PRO A 47 -11.30 -1.69 -6.16
C PRO A 47 -10.46 -2.96 -5.93
N GLU A 48 -11.09 -4.13 -5.89
CA GLU A 48 -10.45 -5.43 -5.72
C GLU A 48 -9.76 -5.95 -6.99
N ILE A 49 -10.13 -5.42 -8.16
CA ILE A 49 -9.53 -5.81 -9.43
C ILE A 49 -8.20 -5.08 -9.57
N PHE A 50 -7.14 -5.80 -9.95
CA PHE A 50 -5.88 -5.18 -10.35
C PHE A 50 -5.94 -4.80 -11.82
N ASP A 51 -5.98 -3.50 -12.11
CA ASP A 51 -6.02 -2.94 -13.45
C ASP A 51 -4.98 -1.83 -13.60
N VAL A 52 -3.94 -2.11 -14.40
CA VAL A 52 -2.85 -1.17 -14.72
C VAL A 52 -3.32 -0.06 -15.67
N GLY A 53 -4.37 -0.30 -16.45
CA GLY A 53 -4.94 0.64 -17.39
C GLY A 53 -6.01 1.57 -16.81
N ARG A 54 -6.34 1.43 -15.52
CA ARG A 54 -7.33 2.31 -14.87
C ARG A 54 -6.89 3.77 -14.96
N GLU A 55 -7.88 4.66 -14.94
CA GLU A 55 -7.62 6.09 -14.82
C GLU A 55 -6.82 6.39 -13.54
N GLU A 56 -5.76 7.20 -13.68
CA GLU A 56 -4.93 7.57 -12.53
C GLU A 56 -5.73 8.48 -11.59
N LYS A 57 -6.09 7.92 -10.43
CA LYS A 57 -6.73 8.65 -9.33
C LYS A 57 -5.75 8.79 -8.15
N PRO A 58 -5.79 9.90 -7.38
CA PRO A 58 -4.96 10.04 -6.19
C PRO A 58 -5.16 8.87 -5.22
N HIS A 59 -4.07 8.32 -4.70
CA HIS A 59 -4.09 7.23 -3.72
C HIS A 59 -3.23 7.59 -2.50
N LEU A 60 -3.51 6.97 -1.36
CA LEU A 60 -2.85 7.28 -0.07
C LEU A 60 -1.78 6.26 0.34
N ALA A 61 -1.30 5.43 -0.60
CA ALA A 61 -0.22 4.48 -0.36
C ALA A 61 1.06 5.14 0.23
N PHE A 62 1.29 6.43 -0.08
CA PHE A 62 2.41 7.22 0.44
C PHE A 62 2.00 8.23 1.53
N SER A 63 0.87 7.99 2.20
CA SER A 63 0.25 8.90 3.17
C SER A 63 -0.20 10.24 2.55
N TYR A 64 -0.48 11.25 3.39
CA TYR A 64 -0.89 12.60 2.98
C TYR A 64 -0.55 13.64 4.06
N GLY A 65 -0.50 14.91 3.66
CA GLY A 65 -0.29 16.06 4.56
C GLY A 65 1.17 16.28 4.94
N PRO A 66 1.46 16.92 6.09
CA PRO A 66 2.83 17.24 6.50
C PRO A 66 3.78 16.05 6.67
N HIS A 67 3.23 14.84 6.82
CA HIS A 67 3.98 13.59 6.91
C HIS A 67 3.87 12.75 5.63
N TYR A 68 3.57 13.39 4.48
CA TYR A 68 3.63 12.73 3.18
C TYR A 68 5.02 12.15 2.93
N CYS A 69 5.08 10.98 2.29
CA CYS A 69 6.34 10.27 2.07
C CYS A 69 7.33 11.13 1.30
N ILE A 70 8.41 11.54 1.96
CA ILE A 70 9.50 12.31 1.35
C ILE A 70 10.17 11.55 0.20
N GLY A 71 10.13 10.21 0.23
CA GLY A 71 10.75 9.34 -0.77
C GLY A 71 9.86 8.95 -1.94
N VAL A 72 8.65 9.51 -2.08
CA VAL A 72 7.69 9.06 -3.11
C VAL A 72 8.24 9.13 -4.53
N GLU A 73 8.94 10.21 -4.88
CA GLU A 73 9.48 10.38 -6.24
C GLU A 73 10.65 9.44 -6.49
N LEU A 74 11.47 9.18 -5.48
CA LEU A 74 12.54 8.19 -5.56
C LEU A 74 11.97 6.78 -5.73
N ALA A 75 11.00 6.39 -4.89
CA ALA A 75 10.36 5.09 -4.97
C ALA A 75 9.69 4.87 -6.34
N ARG A 76 9.01 5.90 -6.88
CA ARG A 76 8.42 5.84 -8.23
C ARG A 76 9.47 5.68 -9.32
N LEU A 77 10.60 6.39 -9.21
CA LEU A 77 11.71 6.24 -10.15
C LEU A 77 12.30 4.83 -10.09
N GLU A 78 12.57 4.31 -8.90
CA GLU A 78 13.09 2.97 -8.69
C GLU A 78 12.15 1.91 -9.27
N LEU A 79 10.85 1.99 -9.00
CA LEU A 79 9.85 1.05 -9.54
C LEU A 79 9.78 1.12 -11.07
N ARG A 80 9.83 2.31 -11.67
CA ARG A 80 9.88 2.46 -13.14
C ARG A 80 11.11 1.78 -13.72
N VAL A 81 12.28 1.97 -13.11
CA VAL A 81 13.53 1.36 -13.58
C VAL A 81 13.50 -0.16 -13.39
N VAL A 82 13.08 -0.65 -12.21
CA VAL A 82 13.05 -2.08 -11.91
C VAL A 82 12.09 -2.81 -12.84
N PHE A 83 10.83 -2.39 -12.94
CA PHE A 83 9.86 -3.08 -13.79
C PHE A 83 10.14 -2.89 -15.28
N GLY A 84 10.68 -1.73 -15.68
CA GLY A 84 11.12 -1.51 -17.06
C GLY A 84 12.29 -2.41 -17.46
N SER A 85 13.24 -2.64 -16.56
CA SER A 85 14.48 -3.38 -16.88
C SER A 85 14.38 -4.88 -16.66
N ILE A 86 13.69 -5.34 -15.61
CA ILE A 86 13.71 -6.76 -15.23
C ILE A 86 13.10 -7.65 -16.31
N PHE A 87 11.97 -7.25 -16.90
CA PHE A 87 11.29 -8.00 -17.95
C PHE A 87 11.95 -7.82 -19.32
N GLN A 88 12.67 -6.72 -19.55
CA GLN A 88 13.53 -6.58 -20.73
C GLN A 88 14.74 -7.51 -20.66
N ARG A 89 15.35 -7.66 -19.48
CA ARG A 89 16.54 -8.48 -19.27
C ARG A 89 16.22 -9.97 -19.18
N PHE A 90 15.09 -10.31 -18.57
CA PHE A 90 14.63 -11.67 -18.31
C PHE A 90 13.20 -11.86 -18.85
N PRO A 91 13.02 -11.97 -20.18
CA PRO A 91 11.69 -12.01 -20.80
C PRO A 91 10.89 -13.27 -20.46
N ALA A 92 11.56 -14.36 -20.06
CA ALA A 92 10.92 -15.61 -19.63
C ALA A 92 10.79 -15.72 -18.10
N LEU A 93 11.02 -14.62 -17.36
CA LEU A 93 10.94 -14.60 -15.90
C LEU A 93 9.58 -15.09 -15.42
N ARG A 94 9.59 -16.14 -14.59
CA ARG A 94 8.38 -16.74 -14.00
C ARG A 94 8.68 -17.29 -12.62
N LEU A 95 7.63 -17.52 -11.83
CA LEU A 95 7.77 -18.17 -10.53
C LEU A 95 8.35 -19.59 -10.68
N ALA A 96 9.25 -19.95 -9.77
CA ALA A 96 9.82 -21.30 -9.66
C ALA A 96 8.92 -22.25 -8.86
N VAL A 97 7.92 -21.71 -8.17
CA VAL A 97 6.98 -22.40 -7.28
C VAL A 97 5.54 -21.97 -7.61
N ALA A 98 4.54 -22.70 -7.13
CA ALA A 98 3.16 -22.25 -7.26
C ALA A 98 2.93 -20.97 -6.43
N PRO A 99 2.06 -20.03 -6.86
CA PRO A 99 1.80 -18.79 -6.12
C PRO A 99 1.39 -19.01 -4.65
N GLU A 100 0.69 -20.10 -4.36
CA GLU A 100 0.20 -20.46 -3.04
C GLU A 100 1.35 -20.86 -2.08
N GLU A 101 2.52 -21.21 -2.61
CA GLU A 101 3.71 -21.54 -1.82
C GLU A 101 4.48 -20.29 -1.36
N LEU A 102 4.14 -19.11 -1.89
CA LEU A 102 4.78 -17.87 -1.50
C LEU A 102 4.41 -17.49 -0.06
N LYS A 103 5.43 -17.26 0.76
CA LYS A 103 5.26 -16.88 2.17
C LYS A 103 5.27 -15.36 2.31
N LEU A 104 4.18 -14.81 2.83
CA LEU A 104 4.12 -13.41 3.22
C LEU A 104 4.87 -13.17 4.53
N ARG A 105 5.63 -12.10 4.59
CA ARG A 105 6.20 -11.59 5.85
C ARG A 105 5.06 -11.02 6.69
N LYS A 106 4.87 -11.54 7.89
CA LYS A 106 3.80 -11.10 8.80
C LYS A 106 4.32 -10.22 9.92
N GLU A 107 5.62 -10.26 10.17
CA GLU A 107 6.28 -9.57 11.28
C GLU A 107 6.75 -8.16 10.93
N ILE A 108 6.64 -7.73 9.67
CA ILE A 108 7.05 -6.38 9.24
C ILE A 108 5.87 -5.56 8.77
N ILE A 109 5.92 -4.27 9.13
CA ILE A 109 4.81 -3.35 8.87
C ILE A 109 4.58 -3.22 7.36
N THR A 110 5.63 -3.12 6.56
CA THR A 110 5.53 -2.93 5.11
C THR A 110 5.05 -4.16 4.32
N GLY A 111 4.82 -5.31 4.97
CA GLY A 111 4.43 -6.55 4.31
C GLY A 111 5.48 -7.08 3.32
N GLY A 112 5.02 -7.71 2.24
CA GLY A 112 5.86 -8.33 1.21
C GLY A 112 6.08 -9.83 1.40
N PHE A 113 6.87 -10.44 0.53
CA PHE A 113 7.17 -11.87 0.55
C PHE A 113 8.52 -12.15 1.23
N GLU A 114 8.66 -13.28 1.93
CA GLU A 114 9.93 -13.72 2.51
C GLU A 114 10.99 -13.89 1.41
N ALA A 115 10.60 -14.59 0.35
CA ALA A 115 11.36 -14.78 -0.87
C ALA A 115 10.42 -14.81 -2.08
N PHE A 116 10.97 -14.55 -3.27
CA PHE A 116 10.25 -14.64 -4.54
C PHE A 116 11.05 -15.54 -5.49
N PRO A 117 10.96 -16.87 -5.36
CA PRO A 117 11.74 -17.81 -6.17
C PRO A 117 11.33 -17.74 -7.64
N VAL A 118 12.32 -17.55 -8.53
CA VAL A 118 12.09 -17.33 -9.96
C VAL A 118 12.99 -18.19 -10.83
N LEU A 119 12.52 -18.45 -12.05
CA LEU A 119 13.28 -18.99 -13.18
C LEU A 119 13.25 -17.94 -14.29
N TRP A 120 14.31 -17.83 -15.10
CA TRP A 120 14.44 -16.81 -16.15
C TRP A 120 15.15 -17.32 -17.40
#